data_AF-B8C561-F1
#
_entry.id   AF-B8C561-F1
#
_cell.length_a   1.000
_cell.length_b   1.000
_cell.length_c   1.000
_cell.angle_alpha   90.00
_cell.angle_beta   90.00
_cell.angle_gamma   90.00
#
_symmetry.space_group_name_H-M   'P 1'
#
loop_
_entity.id
_entity.type
_entity.pdbx_description
1 polymer ?
#
loop_
_entity_poly.entity_id
_entity_poly.type
_entity_poly.pdbx_seq_one_letter_code
_entity_poly.pdbx_strand_id
1 'polypeptide(L)'
;MGGGAWSRCGAASCWRQATAVIGEEAEMDCFSLNQNSSYFRMGKMGKMIICSFYRKKSRISNPPVDGVGCLHQTNPTVRQMVLISLKSTLPNTTTNDGFLFETTSSTPVTELIDSLVDIHNARLRCCLVVDAVRALATYGVMKKLEEAGTDEVREVEKGTNYTPDPSGLRTGNPPDEKMVEILNREVLALEEYVSKDQVQRKVVLTIHKIEESLNNVRGAVTMAYPEGLPEWDLARIALEDPIDKLKGTYLGGSLIDANDASLWTCNKEFIRGKLVSDRLGSCNEKTKIVAKLTTKGSGPPAREPIVSEAERNAMTAFYFKRQEELKKLSQADEDDYLNSEWADPKGMKRNLQGLNDVKAPGFRF
;
A
#
# COMPACT_ATOMS: atom_id res chain seq x y z
N MET A 1 -57.96 -49.72 -25.28
CA MET A 1 -56.60 -49.27 -25.64
C MET A 1 -56.40 -47.94 -24.93
N GLY A 2 -55.81 -47.78 -23.75
CA GLY A 2 -54.70 -48.49 -23.12
C GLY A 2 -53.55 -47.49 -22.96
N GLY A 3 -53.51 -46.76 -21.83
CA GLY A 3 -52.29 -46.03 -21.39
C GLY A 3 -52.47 -44.59 -20.88
N GLY A 4 -52.73 -44.45 -19.58
CA GLY A 4 -51.97 -43.56 -18.66
C GLY A 4 -52.14 -42.03 -18.72
N ALA A 5 -52.85 -41.49 -17.72
CA ALA A 5 -52.77 -40.10 -17.26
C ALA A 5 -51.33 -39.70 -16.83
N TRP A 6 -50.98 -38.42 -16.66
CA TRP A 6 -51.09 -37.68 -15.40
C TRP A 6 -50.87 -36.17 -15.62
N SER A 7 -51.75 -35.35 -15.06
CA SER A 7 -51.55 -33.92 -14.80
C SER A 7 -50.65 -33.70 -13.58
N ARG A 8 -49.80 -32.65 -13.60
CA ARG A 8 -49.23 -32.08 -12.37
C ARG A 8 -49.34 -30.55 -12.35
N CYS A 9 -50.06 -30.10 -11.33
CA CYS A 9 -49.90 -28.81 -10.68
C CYS A 9 -48.53 -28.68 -10.00
N GLY A 10 -48.09 -27.43 -9.84
CA GLY A 10 -47.36 -26.97 -8.64
C GLY A 10 -45.85 -26.78 -8.79
N ALA A 11 -45.38 -25.53 -8.69
CA ALA A 11 -44.69 -25.06 -7.49
C ALA A 11 -44.19 -23.61 -7.69
N ALA A 12 -45.01 -22.66 -7.23
CA ALA A 12 -44.51 -21.39 -6.74
C ALA A 12 -43.89 -21.65 -5.36
N SER A 13 -42.56 -21.65 -5.26
CA SER A 13 -41.81 -21.55 -4.00
C SER A 13 -40.29 -21.69 -4.24
N CYS A 14 -39.60 -20.61 -4.61
CA CYS A 14 -38.17 -20.41 -4.28
C CYS A 14 -37.68 -19.01 -4.69
N TRP A 15 -38.41 -17.97 -4.30
CA TRP A 15 -37.93 -16.59 -4.35
C TRP A 15 -38.21 -15.97 -2.98
N ARG A 16 -37.37 -16.32 -2.00
CA ARG A 16 -37.07 -15.57 -0.78
C ARG A 16 -36.22 -16.47 0.13
N GLN A 17 -34.93 -16.15 0.20
CA GLN A 17 -33.98 -16.32 1.31
C GLN A 17 -32.59 -16.66 0.77
N ALA A 18 -31.87 -15.62 0.36
CA ALA A 18 -30.41 -15.56 0.38
C ALA A 18 -29.96 -14.10 0.25
N THR A 19 -30.45 -13.25 1.14
CA THR A 19 -29.83 -11.95 1.46
C THR A 19 -29.36 -12.04 2.89
N ALA A 20 -28.14 -12.52 3.08
CA ALA A 20 -27.32 -12.29 4.27
C ALA A 20 -25.90 -12.84 4.01
N VAL A 21 -24.93 -11.93 4.02
CA VAL A 21 -23.52 -12.15 4.38
C VAL A 21 -22.71 -13.06 3.46
N ILE A 22 -21.92 -12.45 2.57
CA ILE A 22 -20.45 -12.58 2.45
C ILE A 22 -20.03 -11.51 1.44
N GLY A 23 -19.44 -10.44 1.97
CA GLY A 23 -18.62 -9.53 1.17
C GLY A 23 -17.22 -10.12 1.12
N GLU A 24 -16.90 -10.78 0.01
CA GLU A 24 -15.52 -11.10 -0.36
C GLU A 24 -15.36 -10.70 -1.82
N GLU A 25 -14.70 -9.56 -2.04
CA GLU A 25 -14.14 -9.22 -3.35
C GLU A 25 -13.07 -10.26 -3.66
N ALA A 26 -13.30 -11.06 -4.71
CA ALA A 26 -12.37 -12.08 -5.14
C ALA A 26 -11.03 -11.44 -5.57
N GLU A 27 -9.97 -11.68 -4.78
CA GLU A 27 -8.60 -11.59 -5.25
C GLU A 27 -8.38 -12.68 -6.30
N MET A 28 -8.18 -12.29 -7.56
CA MET A 28 -7.77 -13.23 -8.60
C MET A 28 -6.27 -13.48 -8.51
N ASP A 29 -5.89 -14.54 -7.81
CA ASP A 29 -4.60 -15.19 -8.03
C ASP A 29 -4.64 -15.99 -9.33
N CYS A 30 -4.05 -15.42 -10.38
CA CYS A 30 -3.95 -16.04 -11.69
C CYS A 30 -2.99 -17.26 -11.67
N PHE A 31 -3.56 -18.45 -11.54
CA PHE A 31 -2.89 -19.71 -11.86
C PHE A 31 -2.51 -19.76 -13.34
N SER A 32 -1.22 -19.96 -13.63
CA SER A 32 -0.72 -20.11 -15.00
C SER A 32 -1.07 -21.49 -15.55
N LEU A 33 -1.92 -21.56 -16.58
CA LEU A 33 -1.98 -22.72 -17.45
C LEU A 33 -0.94 -22.55 -18.58
N ASN A 34 0.11 -23.34 -18.45
CA ASN A 34 1.21 -23.53 -19.37
C ASN A 34 0.70 -24.31 -20.60
N GLN A 35 0.80 -23.77 -21.81
CA GLN A 35 0.66 -24.56 -23.04
C GLN A 35 1.70 -24.14 -24.06
N ASN A 36 2.81 -24.88 -24.05
CA ASN A 36 3.73 -25.02 -25.16
C ASN A 36 3.36 -26.28 -25.96
N SER A 37 3.50 -26.15 -27.28
CA SER A 37 3.64 -27.21 -28.29
C SER A 37 2.41 -28.02 -28.69
N SER A 38 2.01 -27.74 -29.93
CA SER A 38 1.38 -28.61 -30.91
C SER A 38 2.03 -30.00 -31.01
N TYR A 39 1.21 -31.05 -30.94
CA TYR A 39 1.42 -32.32 -31.64
C TYR A 39 0.06 -32.93 -32.01
N PHE A 40 -0.10 -33.19 -33.31
CA PHE A 40 -1.22 -33.91 -33.90
C PHE A 40 -1.15 -35.40 -33.52
N ARG A 41 -2.25 -35.97 -33.00
CA ARG A 41 -2.50 -37.42 -33.09
C ARG A 41 -4.01 -37.67 -33.18
N MET A 42 -4.45 -38.17 -34.34
CA MET A 42 -5.82 -38.61 -34.56
C MET A 42 -6.17 -39.81 -33.65
N GLY A 43 -7.34 -39.77 -33.04
CA GLY A 43 -7.94 -40.88 -32.30
C GLY A 43 -9.46 -40.73 -32.30
N LYS A 44 -10.11 -41.61 -33.07
CA LYS A 44 -11.54 -41.69 -33.41
C LYS A 44 -12.55 -41.61 -32.22
N MET A 45 -13.73 -41.10 -32.60
CA MET A 45 -15.09 -41.36 -32.07
C MET A 45 -15.64 -40.48 -30.93
N GLY A 46 -16.67 -39.70 -31.27
CA GLY A 46 -17.57 -39.07 -30.30
C GLY A 46 -18.45 -38.00 -30.95
N LYS A 47 -19.75 -38.27 -31.10
CA LYS A 47 -20.78 -37.45 -31.76
C LYS A 47 -20.68 -35.94 -31.45
N MET A 48 -20.61 -35.12 -32.51
CA MET A 48 -20.66 -33.66 -32.43
C MET A 48 -22.07 -33.18 -32.79
N ILE A 49 -22.76 -32.57 -31.82
CA ILE A 49 -23.98 -31.78 -32.04
C ILE A 49 -23.52 -30.42 -32.58
N ILE A 50 -23.81 -30.15 -33.84
CA ILE A 50 -23.58 -28.86 -34.49
C ILE A 50 -24.69 -27.92 -34.00
N CYS A 51 -24.36 -26.94 -33.16
CA CYS A 51 -25.21 -25.79 -32.89
C CYS A 51 -24.56 -24.56 -33.53
N SER A 52 -24.98 -24.26 -34.76
CA SER A 52 -24.56 -23.09 -35.53
C SER A 52 -25.13 -21.81 -34.90
N PHE A 53 -24.33 -21.03 -34.20
CA PHE A 53 -24.70 -19.65 -33.85
C PHE A 53 -24.25 -18.68 -34.96
N TYR A 54 -25.23 -18.36 -35.81
CA TYR A 54 -25.14 -17.36 -36.86
C TYR A 54 -24.96 -15.96 -36.24
N ARG A 55 -23.87 -15.28 -36.61
CA ARG A 55 -23.57 -13.88 -36.26
C ARG A 55 -24.49 -12.94 -37.06
N LYS A 56 -25.59 -12.49 -36.46
CA LYS A 56 -26.48 -11.47 -37.08
C LYS A 56 -25.85 -10.08 -36.95
N LYS A 57 -25.32 -9.55 -38.06
CA LYS A 57 -25.06 -8.12 -38.27
C LYS A 57 -26.40 -7.40 -38.39
N SER A 58 -26.81 -6.62 -37.40
CA SER A 58 -27.92 -5.67 -37.55
C SER A 58 -27.39 -4.32 -38.05
N ARG A 59 -28.10 -3.82 -39.05
CA ARG A 59 -27.83 -2.66 -39.87
C ARG A 59 -28.37 -1.41 -39.16
N ILE A 60 -27.64 -0.31 -39.26
CA ILE A 60 -27.96 1.02 -38.74
C ILE A 60 -29.22 1.55 -39.43
N SER A 61 -30.18 2.03 -38.64
CA SER A 61 -31.26 2.91 -39.09
C SER A 61 -31.41 4.06 -38.08
N ASN A 62 -31.38 5.30 -38.59
CA ASN A 62 -31.53 6.53 -37.80
C ASN A 62 -32.92 6.63 -37.13
N PRO A 63 -33.06 7.29 -35.97
CA PRO A 63 -34.35 7.49 -35.32
C PRO A 63 -35.05 8.78 -35.83
N PRO A 64 -36.40 8.86 -35.74
CA PRO A 64 -37.12 10.10 -35.91
C PRO A 64 -37.17 10.91 -34.60
N VAL A 65 -37.29 12.22 -34.78
CA VAL A 65 -37.54 13.24 -33.77
C VAL A 65 -38.94 13.05 -33.17
N ASP A 66 -39.07 13.15 -31.84
CA ASP A 66 -40.08 13.94 -31.13
C ASP A 66 -40.01 13.64 -29.62
N GLY A 67 -39.97 14.71 -28.82
CA GLY A 67 -39.73 14.66 -27.39
C GLY A 67 -41.01 14.52 -26.55
N VAL A 68 -40.88 13.85 -25.40
CA VAL A 68 -41.60 14.18 -24.17
C VAL A 68 -40.65 13.85 -23.00
N GLY A 69 -40.40 14.86 -22.16
CA GLY A 69 -39.47 14.77 -21.04
C GLY A 69 -39.95 13.84 -19.94
N CYS A 70 -39.09 12.91 -19.55
CA CYS A 70 -39.12 12.25 -18.26
C CYS A 70 -37.78 12.50 -17.59
N LEU A 71 -37.75 13.44 -16.63
CA LEU A 71 -36.66 13.64 -15.68
C LEU A 71 -36.51 12.37 -14.83
N HIS A 72 -35.83 11.36 -15.37
CA HIS A 72 -35.15 10.38 -14.55
C HIS A 72 -33.90 11.05 -14.01
N GLN A 73 -33.91 11.37 -12.72
CA GLN A 73 -32.70 11.58 -11.95
C GLN A 73 -31.84 10.31 -12.09
N THR A 74 -30.91 10.32 -13.04
CA THR A 74 -29.85 9.32 -13.10
C THR A 74 -28.95 9.60 -11.91
N ASN A 75 -28.95 8.68 -10.95
CA ASN A 75 -27.89 8.55 -9.95
C ASN A 75 -26.53 8.83 -10.60
N PRO A 76 -25.64 9.63 -9.99
CA PRO A 76 -24.33 9.87 -10.55
C PRO A 76 -23.62 8.53 -10.67
N THR A 77 -23.41 8.14 -11.92
CA THR A 77 -22.54 7.08 -12.45
C THR A 77 -21.73 6.36 -11.38
N VAL A 78 -21.99 5.05 -11.20
CA VAL A 78 -21.00 4.11 -10.67
C VAL A 78 -19.76 4.29 -11.53
N ARG A 79 -18.77 5.03 -11.02
CA ARG A 79 -17.53 5.33 -11.75
C ARG A 79 -16.84 3.99 -12.00
N GLN A 80 -16.89 3.51 -13.23
CA GLN A 80 -16.18 2.32 -13.68
C GLN A 80 -14.71 2.71 -13.77
N MET A 81 -13.90 2.33 -12.79
CA MET A 81 -12.50 2.74 -12.66
C MET A 81 -11.60 1.59 -12.19
N VAL A 82 -10.44 1.51 -12.81
CA VAL A 82 -9.34 0.62 -12.45
C VAL A 82 -8.58 1.25 -11.29
N LEU A 83 -8.44 0.48 -10.20
CA LEU A 83 -7.70 0.91 -9.03
C LEU A 83 -6.28 0.32 -9.07
N ILE A 84 -5.27 1.16 -9.20
CA ILE A 84 -3.87 0.74 -9.24
C ILE A 84 -3.27 0.96 -7.86
N SER A 85 -2.91 -0.13 -7.19
CA SER A 85 -2.08 -0.11 -6.00
C SER A 85 -0.62 -0.14 -6.45
N LEU A 86 0.05 0.99 -6.39
CA LEU A 86 1.49 1.03 -6.63
C LEU A 86 2.24 0.53 -5.40
N LYS A 87 3.19 -0.37 -5.60
CA LYS A 87 4.25 -0.68 -4.63
C LYS A 87 5.57 -0.19 -5.20
N SER A 88 6.26 0.70 -4.47
CA SER A 88 7.59 1.14 -4.88
C SER A 88 8.59 0.00 -4.65
N THR A 89 9.43 -0.26 -5.63
CA THR A 89 10.53 -1.24 -5.53
C THR A 89 11.90 -0.60 -5.64
N LEU A 90 11.95 0.72 -5.43
CA LEU A 90 13.19 1.48 -5.52
C LEU A 90 14.10 1.16 -4.32
N PRO A 91 15.43 1.18 -4.51
CA PRO A 91 16.41 0.73 -3.51
C PRO A 91 16.38 1.53 -2.20
N ASN A 92 15.80 2.74 -2.20
CA ASN A 92 15.71 3.63 -1.04
C ASN A 92 14.32 3.68 -0.39
N THR A 93 13.32 2.95 -0.93
CA THR A 93 11.97 2.92 -0.37
C THR A 93 11.77 1.68 0.47
N THR A 94 11.17 1.84 1.66
CA THR A 94 10.81 0.68 2.50
C THR A 94 9.88 -0.27 1.72
N THR A 95 10.04 -1.58 1.94
CA THR A 95 9.32 -2.67 1.24
C THR A 95 7.79 -2.53 1.18
N ASN A 96 7.21 -1.65 2.00
CA ASN A 96 5.77 -1.45 2.16
C ASN A 96 5.26 -0.07 1.72
N ASP A 97 6.04 0.73 0.99
CA ASP A 97 5.55 2.01 0.47
C ASP A 97 4.69 1.83 -0.79
N GLY A 98 3.48 2.39 -0.75
CA GLY A 98 2.52 2.29 -1.82
C GLY A 98 1.32 3.19 -1.67
N PHE A 99 0.61 3.42 -2.78
CA PHE A 99 -0.60 4.24 -2.81
C PHE A 99 -1.61 3.76 -3.86
N LEU A 100 -2.85 4.24 -3.72
CA LEU A 100 -3.94 3.94 -4.64
C LEU A 100 -4.12 5.07 -5.67
N PHE A 101 -4.26 4.70 -6.93
CA PHE A 101 -4.54 5.58 -8.06
C PHE A 101 -5.74 5.07 -8.86
N GLU A 102 -6.64 5.96 -9.27
CA GLU A 102 -7.79 5.64 -10.12
C GLU A 102 -7.51 6.00 -11.57
N THR A 103 -7.76 5.05 -12.48
CA THR A 103 -7.69 5.28 -13.92
C THR A 103 -8.80 4.54 -14.65
N THR A 104 -8.96 4.77 -15.96
CA THR A 104 -9.94 4.05 -16.80
C THR A 104 -9.23 3.04 -17.71
N SER A 105 -9.97 2.05 -18.23
CA SER A 105 -9.38 1.04 -19.13
C SER A 105 -8.92 1.63 -20.48
N SER A 106 -9.49 2.76 -20.87
CA SER A 106 -9.23 3.46 -22.14
C SER A 106 -8.02 4.39 -22.11
N THR A 107 -7.38 4.60 -20.96
CA THR A 107 -6.20 5.47 -20.89
C THR A 107 -5.01 4.82 -21.62
N PRO A 108 -4.22 5.60 -22.35
CA PRO A 108 -2.95 5.13 -22.88
C PRO A 108 -1.96 4.94 -21.73
N VAL A 109 -1.12 3.92 -21.85
CA VAL A 109 -0.11 3.57 -20.85
C VAL A 109 0.89 4.71 -20.61
N THR A 110 1.14 5.55 -21.60
CA THR A 110 2.04 6.71 -21.47
C THR A 110 1.51 7.71 -20.45
N GLU A 111 0.27 8.19 -20.63
CA GLU A 111 -0.37 9.14 -19.71
C GLU A 111 -0.53 8.56 -18.31
N LEU A 112 -0.78 7.25 -18.22
CA LEU A 112 -0.83 6.54 -16.94
C LEU A 112 0.53 6.59 -16.23
N ILE A 113 1.63 6.24 -16.90
CA ILE A 113 2.97 6.25 -16.30
C ILE A 113 3.34 7.67 -15.86
N ASP A 114 3.07 8.68 -16.70
CA ASP A 114 3.38 10.08 -16.39
C ASP A 114 2.62 10.53 -15.12
N SER A 115 1.31 10.27 -15.05
CA SER A 115 0.48 10.59 -13.88
C SER A 115 0.95 9.88 -12.60
N LEU A 116 1.38 8.62 -12.72
CA LEU A 116 1.86 7.85 -11.58
C LEU A 116 3.21 8.35 -11.06
N VAL A 117 4.11 8.74 -11.98
CA VAL A 117 5.41 9.33 -11.65
C VAL A 117 5.23 10.69 -10.98
N ASP A 118 4.32 11.53 -11.48
CA ASP A 118 4.02 12.84 -10.90
C ASP A 118 3.51 12.71 -9.45
N ILE A 119 2.57 11.79 -9.20
CA ILE A 119 2.08 11.53 -7.84
C ILE A 119 3.19 10.98 -6.96
N HIS A 120 4.01 10.05 -7.45
CA HIS A 120 5.12 9.50 -6.67
C HIS A 120 6.13 10.58 -6.26
N ASN A 121 6.53 11.44 -7.21
CA ASN A 121 7.44 12.55 -6.95
C ASN A 121 6.82 13.58 -6.00
N ALA A 122 5.52 13.86 -6.14
CA ALA A 122 4.79 14.74 -5.22
C ALA A 122 4.73 14.16 -3.80
N ARG A 123 4.56 12.83 -3.63
CA ARG A 123 4.62 12.18 -2.31
C ARG A 123 6.00 12.34 -1.66
N LEU A 124 7.08 12.10 -2.41
CA LEU A 124 8.45 12.30 -1.92
C LEU A 124 8.68 13.75 -1.46
N ARG A 125 8.17 14.71 -2.22
CA ARG A 125 8.18 16.13 -1.83
C ARG A 125 7.41 16.37 -0.53
N CYS A 126 6.23 15.77 -0.35
CA CYS A 126 5.46 15.92 0.88
C CYS A 126 6.20 15.38 2.11
N CYS A 127 6.87 14.22 1.99
CA CYS A 127 7.70 13.69 3.08
C CYS A 127 8.81 14.68 3.47
N LEU A 128 9.50 15.25 2.48
CA LEU A 128 10.52 16.28 2.73
C LEU A 128 9.93 17.53 3.44
N VAL A 129 8.75 17.98 3.00
CA VAL A 129 8.06 19.12 3.62
C VAL A 129 7.69 18.82 5.07
N VAL A 130 7.16 17.63 5.35
CA VAL A 130 6.79 17.19 6.71
C VAL A 130 8.01 17.25 7.64
N ASP A 131 9.14 16.70 7.22
CA ASP A 131 10.37 16.69 8.02
C ASP A 131 10.94 18.10 8.21
N ALA A 132 10.95 18.90 7.14
CA ALA A 132 11.46 20.27 7.18
C ALA A 132 10.64 21.20 8.07
N VAL A 133 9.30 21.10 8.02
CA VAL A 133 8.39 21.91 8.81
C VAL A 133 8.34 21.45 10.27
N ARG A 134 8.46 20.14 10.56
CA ARG A 134 8.64 19.65 11.94
C ARG A 134 9.88 20.25 12.59
N ALA A 135 11.00 20.18 11.88
CA ALA A 135 12.25 20.75 12.38
C ALA A 135 12.18 22.29 12.51
N LEU A 136 11.41 22.96 11.66
CA LEU A 136 11.13 24.40 11.77
C LEU A 136 10.29 24.72 13.01
N ALA A 137 9.28 23.90 13.30
CA ALA A 137 8.41 24.07 14.46
C ALA A 137 9.15 23.84 15.79
N THR A 138 10.13 22.93 15.84
CA THR A 138 10.89 22.61 17.06
C THR A 138 12.11 23.50 17.28
N TYR A 139 12.88 23.78 16.21
CA TYR A 139 14.20 24.42 16.31
C TYR A 139 14.28 25.76 15.58
N GLY A 140 13.23 26.19 14.88
CA GLY A 140 13.22 27.44 14.14
C GLY A 140 14.05 27.40 12.85
N VAL A 141 14.36 28.58 12.34
CA VAL A 141 14.95 28.78 11.01
C VAL A 141 16.39 28.25 10.91
N MET A 142 16.76 27.75 9.73
CA MET A 142 18.10 27.25 9.44
C MET A 142 19.16 28.36 9.40
N LYS A 143 20.33 28.09 9.99
CA LYS A 143 21.50 28.97 9.89
C LYS A 143 22.12 28.88 8.51
N LYS A 144 22.89 29.90 8.14
CA LYS A 144 23.73 29.82 6.95
C LYS A 144 24.79 28.73 7.15
N LEU A 145 25.17 28.04 6.07
CA LEU A 145 26.14 26.92 6.12
C LEU A 145 27.48 27.30 6.79
N GLU A 146 27.91 28.55 6.65
CA GLU A 146 29.16 29.07 7.24
C GLU A 146 29.09 29.27 8.77
N GLU A 147 27.87 29.34 9.32
CA GLU A 147 27.59 29.62 10.74
C GLU A 147 27.07 28.37 11.47
N ALA A 148 26.86 27.28 10.74
CA ALA A 148 26.50 25.99 11.32
C ALA A 148 27.63 25.48 12.24
N GLY A 149 27.30 25.13 13.48
CA GLY A 149 28.26 24.57 14.43
C GLY A 149 29.16 25.57 15.16
N THR A 150 28.93 26.89 15.05
CA THR A 150 29.65 27.92 15.84
C THR A 150 28.93 28.35 17.13
N ASP A 151 27.99 27.54 17.61
CA ASP A 151 27.09 27.85 18.74
C ASP A 151 27.83 28.04 20.07
N GLU A 152 29.05 27.51 20.18
CA GLU A 152 29.93 27.71 21.34
C GLU A 152 30.75 29.00 21.28
N VAL A 153 30.89 29.60 20.09
CA VAL A 153 31.83 30.71 19.81
C VAL A 153 31.11 32.05 19.61
N ARG A 154 29.87 32.04 19.10
CA ARG A 154 29.06 33.25 18.91
C ARG A 154 27.84 33.23 19.83
N GLU A 155 27.60 34.35 20.51
CA GLU A 155 26.37 34.55 21.29
C GLU A 155 25.17 34.58 20.33
N VAL A 156 24.52 33.44 20.17
CA VAL A 156 23.23 33.36 19.47
C VAL A 156 22.19 34.09 20.32
N GLU A 157 21.39 34.96 19.71
CA GLU A 157 20.26 35.60 20.38
C GLU A 157 19.26 34.52 20.83
N LYS A 158 19.34 34.14 22.10
CA LYS A 158 18.46 33.12 22.68
C LYS A 158 17.09 33.76 22.92
N GLY A 159 16.13 33.39 22.08
CA GLY A 159 14.73 33.73 22.28
C GLY A 159 14.16 33.17 23.59
N THR A 160 12.94 33.58 23.93
CA THR A 160 12.26 33.18 25.17
C THR A 160 12.03 31.67 25.26
N ASN A 161 11.79 31.00 24.12
CA ASN A 161 11.52 29.56 24.04
C ASN A 161 12.66 28.80 23.34
N TYR A 162 13.91 29.14 23.66
CA TYR A 162 15.08 28.53 23.03
C TYR A 162 15.15 27.01 23.28
N THR A 163 15.20 26.25 22.19
CA THR A 163 15.42 24.80 22.20
C THR A 163 16.64 24.48 21.33
N PRO A 164 17.75 23.99 21.90
CA PRO A 164 18.95 23.70 21.12
C PRO A 164 18.69 22.58 20.12
N ASP A 165 19.14 22.79 18.88
CA ASP A 165 19.08 21.78 17.83
C ASP A 165 20.20 20.75 18.04
N PRO A 166 19.90 19.44 18.10
CA PRO A 166 20.93 18.40 18.20
C PRO A 166 21.90 18.39 17.02
N SER A 167 21.49 18.91 15.85
CA SER A 167 22.33 18.97 14.66
C SER A 167 23.17 20.25 14.56
N GLY A 168 22.89 21.28 15.36
CA GLY A 168 23.56 22.58 15.29
C GLY A 168 23.36 23.34 13.97
N LEU A 169 22.40 22.91 13.13
CA LEU A 169 22.12 23.51 11.82
C LEU A 169 21.09 24.64 11.91
N ARG A 170 20.21 24.62 12.92
CA ARG A 170 19.15 25.61 13.12
C ARG A 170 19.46 26.59 14.25
N THR A 171 18.71 27.69 14.26
CA THR A 171 18.84 28.81 15.22
C THR A 171 18.46 28.42 16.65
N GLY A 172 17.61 27.41 16.81
CA GLY A 172 17.09 26.98 18.12
C GLY A 172 15.99 27.89 18.66
N ASN A 173 15.45 28.80 17.85
CA ASN A 173 14.37 29.71 18.25
C ASN A 173 13.07 29.36 17.50
N PRO A 174 12.20 28.53 18.07
CA PRO A 174 10.92 28.16 17.45
C PRO A 174 9.96 29.35 17.37
N PRO A 175 8.92 29.28 16.52
CA PRO A 175 7.86 30.28 16.50
C PRO A 175 6.99 30.22 17.77
N ASP A 176 6.05 31.16 17.91
CA ASP A 176 5.11 31.20 19.05
C ASP A 176 4.37 29.86 19.21
N GLU A 177 4.05 29.47 20.45
CA GLU A 177 3.47 28.15 20.77
C GLU A 177 2.18 27.89 19.99
N LYS A 178 1.35 28.92 19.83
CA LYS A 178 0.11 28.84 19.04
C LYS A 178 0.38 28.54 17.57
N MET A 179 1.47 29.07 17.02
CA MET A 179 1.85 28.82 15.63
C MET A 179 2.46 27.43 15.46
N VAL A 180 3.23 26.96 16.45
CA VAL A 180 3.75 25.58 16.49
C VAL A 180 2.61 24.57 16.46
N GLU A 181 1.53 24.79 17.22
CA GLU A 181 0.35 23.93 17.20
C GLU A 181 -0.31 23.88 15.82
N ILE A 182 -0.48 25.03 15.16
CA ILE A 182 -1.05 25.11 13.81
C ILE A 182 -0.16 24.37 12.80
N LEU A 183 1.16 24.60 12.84
CA LEU A 183 2.12 23.92 11.96
C LEU A 183 2.05 22.40 12.13
N ASN A 184 2.07 21.92 13.38
CA ASN A 184 1.99 20.49 13.65
C ASN A 184 0.66 19.88 13.18
N ARG A 185 -0.46 20.60 13.35
CA ARG A 185 -1.77 20.15 12.88
C ARG A 185 -1.81 19.97 11.36
N GLU A 186 -1.36 20.97 10.61
CA GLU A 186 -1.37 20.90 9.14
C GLU A 186 -0.38 19.86 8.61
N VAL A 187 0.79 19.71 9.26
CA VAL A 187 1.78 18.69 8.91
C VAL A 187 1.25 17.27 9.17
N LEU A 188 0.57 17.05 10.30
CA LEU A 188 -0.06 15.76 10.60
C LEU A 188 -1.16 15.43 9.58
N ALA A 189 -1.96 16.42 9.17
CA ALA A 189 -2.98 16.22 8.14
C ALA A 189 -2.36 15.85 6.78
N LEU A 190 -1.25 16.49 6.39
CA LEU A 190 -0.52 16.17 5.17
C LEU A 190 0.08 14.75 5.23
N GLU A 191 0.72 14.40 6.34
CA GLU A 191 1.33 13.08 6.54
C GLU A 191 0.27 11.97 6.51
N GLU A 192 -0.85 12.16 7.21
CA GLU A 192 -1.96 11.21 7.21
C GLU A 192 -2.55 11.02 5.80
N TYR A 193 -2.59 12.08 4.99
CA TYR A 193 -3.03 11.96 3.60
C TYR A 193 -2.05 11.18 2.73
N VAL A 194 -0.73 11.35 2.91
CA VAL A 194 0.29 10.66 2.10
C VAL A 194 0.61 9.24 2.60
N SER A 195 0.21 8.92 3.84
CA SER A 195 0.55 7.67 4.50
C SER A 195 0.00 6.44 3.78
N LYS A 196 0.69 5.31 3.99
CA LYS A 196 0.28 3.97 3.51
C LYS A 196 -1.08 3.52 4.05
N ASP A 197 -1.54 4.08 5.17
CA ASP A 197 -2.79 3.68 5.81
C ASP A 197 -4.00 4.04 4.94
N GLN A 198 -3.84 4.99 4.01
CA GLN A 198 -4.85 5.29 3.00
C GLN A 198 -5.18 4.09 2.10
N VAL A 199 -4.22 3.19 1.85
CA VAL A 199 -4.46 1.97 1.07
C VAL A 199 -5.44 1.04 1.80
N GLN A 200 -5.33 0.96 3.13
CA GLN A 200 -6.25 0.17 3.97
C GLN A 200 -7.63 0.83 4.04
N ARG A 201 -7.67 2.18 4.11
CA ARG A 201 -8.91 2.97 4.07
C ARG A 201 -9.59 3.00 2.69
N LYS A 202 -8.97 2.39 1.66
CA LYS A 202 -9.43 2.41 0.25
C LYS A 202 -9.62 3.84 -0.29
N VAL A 203 -8.79 4.79 0.16
CA VAL A 203 -8.81 6.19 -0.29
C VAL A 203 -7.73 6.41 -1.36
N VAL A 204 -8.09 7.13 -2.40
CA VAL A 204 -7.26 7.36 -3.58
C VAL A 204 -6.49 8.66 -3.47
N LEU A 205 -5.23 8.63 -3.92
CA LEU A 205 -4.39 9.81 -4.00
C LEU A 205 -4.61 10.53 -5.33
N THR A 206 -4.81 11.84 -5.24
CA THR A 206 -4.97 12.73 -6.39
C THR A 206 -4.04 13.92 -6.23
N ILE A 207 -3.41 14.34 -7.33
CA ILE A 207 -2.47 15.49 -7.35
C ILE A 207 -3.13 16.74 -6.75
N HIS A 208 -4.36 17.06 -7.14
CA HIS A 208 -5.08 18.23 -6.63
C HIS A 208 -5.19 18.29 -5.11
N LYS A 209 -5.46 17.16 -4.46
CA LYS A 209 -5.55 17.11 -2.99
C LYS A 209 -4.19 17.23 -2.31
N ILE A 210 -3.14 16.72 -2.97
CA ILE A 210 -1.77 16.90 -2.48
C ILE A 210 -1.40 18.39 -2.54
N GLU A 211 -1.70 19.07 -3.65
CA GLU A 211 -1.45 20.51 -3.82
C GLU A 211 -2.24 21.36 -2.83
N GLU A 212 -3.52 21.04 -2.60
CA GLU A 212 -4.37 21.70 -1.60
C GLU A 212 -3.75 21.58 -0.19
N SER A 213 -3.38 20.37 0.21
CA SER A 213 -2.74 20.13 1.51
C SER A 213 -1.37 20.83 1.62
N LEU A 214 -0.57 20.87 0.54
CA LEU A 214 0.68 21.62 0.50
C LEU A 214 0.45 23.13 0.62
N ASN A 215 -0.62 23.67 0.02
CA ASN A 215 -0.98 25.08 0.14
C ASN A 215 -1.45 25.43 1.55
N ASN A 216 -2.12 24.51 2.25
CA ASN A 216 -2.49 24.70 3.67
C ASN A 216 -1.23 24.79 4.55
N VAL A 217 -0.25 23.91 4.34
CA VAL A 217 1.04 23.98 5.03
C VAL A 217 1.78 25.27 4.68
N ARG A 218 1.79 25.68 3.41
CA ARG A 218 2.39 26.95 2.98
C ARG A 218 1.75 28.14 3.70
N GLY A 219 0.42 28.19 3.78
CA GLY A 219 -0.31 29.21 4.51
C GLY A 219 0.05 29.24 6.00
N ALA A 220 0.18 28.07 6.64
CA ALA A 220 0.62 27.97 8.03
C ALA A 220 2.03 28.52 8.24
N VAL A 221 2.97 28.23 7.32
CA VAL A 221 4.33 28.77 7.37
C VAL A 221 4.34 30.29 7.17
N THR A 222 3.56 30.82 6.23
CA THR A 222 3.43 32.28 6.03
C THR A 222 2.85 32.99 7.24
N MET A 223 1.93 32.36 7.99
CA MET A 223 1.42 32.92 9.24
C MET A 223 2.47 32.95 10.35
N ALA A 224 3.31 31.91 10.45
CA ALA A 224 4.38 31.84 11.44
C ALA A 224 5.54 32.81 11.13
N TYR A 225 5.83 33.04 9.85
CA TYR A 225 6.93 33.88 9.37
C TYR A 225 6.45 34.86 8.28
N PRO A 226 5.85 36.01 8.67
CA PRO A 226 5.30 36.97 7.71
C PRO A 226 6.37 37.65 6.85
N GLU A 227 7.59 37.82 7.38
CA GLU A 227 8.76 38.34 6.64
C GLU A 227 9.35 37.33 5.64
N GLY A 228 8.82 36.11 5.63
CA GLY A 228 9.31 35.00 4.81
C GLY A 228 10.47 34.23 5.44
N LEU A 229 10.82 33.12 4.79
CA LEU A 229 11.94 32.27 5.18
C LEU A 229 13.19 32.61 4.36
N PRO A 230 14.41 32.42 4.92
CA PRO A 230 15.64 32.56 4.16
C PRO A 230 15.70 31.62 2.95
N GLU A 231 16.47 32.01 1.93
CA GLU A 231 16.58 31.27 0.67
C GLU A 231 17.22 29.88 0.83
N TRP A 232 18.10 29.73 1.83
CA TRP A 232 18.78 28.46 2.12
C TRP A 232 17.96 27.54 3.05
N ASP A 233 16.82 28.00 3.57
CA ASP A 233 16.01 27.19 4.47
C ASP A 233 15.31 26.05 3.72
N LEU A 234 15.44 24.84 4.24
CA LEU A 234 14.88 23.63 3.62
C LEU A 234 13.36 23.68 3.49
N ALA A 235 12.65 24.28 4.45
CA ALA A 235 11.19 24.36 4.39
C ALA A 235 10.73 25.24 3.23
N ARG A 236 11.44 26.35 2.97
CA ARG A 236 11.18 27.21 1.81
C ARG A 236 11.46 26.49 0.51
N ILE A 237 12.65 25.89 0.38
CA ILE A 237 13.05 25.17 -0.84
C ILE A 237 12.05 24.03 -1.12
N ALA A 238 11.65 23.26 -0.11
CA ALA A 238 10.69 22.17 -0.28
C ALA A 238 9.29 22.67 -0.68
N LEU A 239 8.85 23.83 -0.18
CA LEU A 239 7.51 24.38 -0.43
C LEU A 239 7.40 25.21 -1.72
N GLU A 240 8.43 25.97 -2.09
CA GLU A 240 8.36 26.95 -3.18
C GLU A 240 9.08 26.51 -4.45
N ASP A 241 10.25 25.86 -4.34
CA ASP A 241 11.03 25.52 -5.53
C ASP A 241 10.38 24.41 -6.37
N PRO A 242 10.61 24.41 -7.70
CA PRO A 242 10.17 23.33 -8.56
C PRO A 242 10.92 22.03 -8.24
N ILE A 243 10.25 20.91 -8.51
CA ILE A 243 10.76 19.54 -8.25
C ILE A 243 12.12 19.28 -8.91
N ASP A 244 12.40 19.90 -10.07
CA ASP A 244 13.66 19.74 -10.80
C ASP A 244 14.88 20.21 -10.00
N LYS A 245 14.76 21.29 -9.22
CA LYS A 245 15.85 21.77 -8.36
C LYS A 245 16.09 20.84 -7.17
N LEU A 246 15.04 20.18 -6.69
CA LEU A 246 15.10 19.27 -5.54
C LEU A 246 15.84 17.96 -5.88
N LYS A 247 15.83 17.55 -7.16
CA LYS A 247 16.49 16.32 -7.66
C LYS A 247 17.99 16.30 -7.41
N GLY A 248 18.67 17.44 -7.57
CA GLY A 248 20.14 17.52 -7.43
C GLY A 248 20.63 17.60 -5.98
N THR A 249 19.81 18.13 -5.08
CA THR A 249 20.30 18.58 -3.76
C THR A 249 19.75 17.76 -2.59
N TYR A 250 18.44 17.48 -2.57
CA TYR A 250 17.77 16.96 -1.36
C TYR A 250 17.08 15.62 -1.58
N LEU A 251 16.43 15.42 -2.74
CA LEU A 251 15.72 14.19 -3.07
C LEU A 251 16.58 13.19 -3.87
N GLY A 252 17.73 13.65 -4.40
CA GLY A 252 18.73 12.83 -5.07
C GLY A 252 18.17 11.96 -6.20
N GLY A 253 18.75 10.76 -6.37
CA GLY A 253 18.33 9.75 -7.34
C GLY A 253 17.04 8.99 -7.01
N SER A 254 16.32 9.38 -5.95
CA SER A 254 15.03 8.77 -5.61
C SER A 254 13.90 9.28 -6.51
N LEU A 255 14.09 10.44 -7.14
CA LEU A 255 13.14 11.03 -8.06
C LEU A 255 13.19 10.33 -9.43
N ILE A 256 12.04 9.90 -9.93
CA ILE A 256 11.95 9.20 -11.22
C ILE A 256 11.52 10.18 -12.31
N ASP A 257 12.14 10.07 -13.48
CA ASP A 257 11.65 10.74 -14.68
C ASP A 257 10.59 9.89 -15.39
N ALA A 258 9.58 10.57 -15.94
CA ALA A 258 8.52 9.94 -16.70
C ALA A 258 9.06 9.15 -17.89
N ASN A 259 10.20 9.51 -18.49
CA ASN A 259 10.82 8.75 -19.58
C ASN A 259 11.57 7.51 -19.13
N ASP A 260 12.06 7.47 -17.89
CA ASP A 260 12.88 6.37 -17.37
C ASP A 260 12.07 5.35 -16.56
N ALA A 261 10.76 5.53 -16.42
CA ALA A 261 9.89 4.63 -15.69
C ALA A 261 9.39 3.41 -16.50
N SER A 262 9.27 2.25 -15.86
CA SER A 262 8.54 1.09 -16.40
C SER A 262 7.55 0.57 -15.36
N LEU A 263 6.34 0.23 -15.80
CA LEU A 263 5.26 -0.23 -14.94
C LEU A 263 5.05 -1.74 -15.15
N TRP A 264 5.09 -2.50 -14.06
CA TRP A 264 4.99 -3.96 -14.09
C TRP A 264 3.75 -4.45 -13.36
N THR A 265 3.01 -5.36 -13.99
CA THR A 265 1.89 -6.08 -13.37
C THR A 265 1.97 -7.57 -13.67
N CYS A 266 1.82 -8.40 -12.63
CA CYS A 266 1.85 -9.86 -12.74
C CYS A 266 3.04 -10.36 -13.59
N ASN A 267 4.25 -9.86 -13.32
CA ASN A 267 5.49 -10.17 -14.06
C ASN A 267 5.49 -9.83 -15.55
N LYS A 268 4.59 -8.96 -16.01
CA LYS A 268 4.61 -8.42 -17.38
C LYS A 268 4.64 -6.90 -17.36
N GLU A 269 5.40 -6.34 -18.27
CA GLU A 269 5.55 -4.90 -18.42
C GLU A 269 4.35 -4.31 -19.19
N PHE A 270 3.95 -3.10 -18.80
CA PHE A 270 3.08 -2.26 -19.61
C PHE A 270 3.89 -1.55 -20.68
N ILE A 271 3.62 -1.90 -21.94
CA ILE A 271 4.30 -1.32 -23.08
C ILE A 271 3.72 0.07 -23.36
N ARG A 272 4.58 1.09 -23.43
CA ARG A 272 4.20 2.46 -23.80
C ARG A 272 3.60 2.50 -25.21
N GLY A 273 2.61 3.36 -25.41
CA GLY A 273 1.90 3.53 -26.68
C GLY A 273 0.72 2.58 -26.88
N LYS A 274 0.49 1.63 -25.96
CA LYS A 274 -0.70 0.80 -25.93
C LYS A 274 -1.73 1.32 -24.94
N LEU A 275 -2.96 0.81 -25.04
CA LEU A 275 -4.01 1.04 -24.05
C LEU A 275 -3.83 0.12 -22.84
N VAL A 276 -4.25 0.61 -21.68
CA VAL A 276 -4.32 -0.18 -20.45
C VAL A 276 -5.20 -1.43 -20.63
N SER A 277 -6.27 -1.33 -21.43
CA SER A 277 -7.14 -2.44 -21.81
C SER A 277 -6.47 -3.58 -22.58
N ASP A 278 -5.35 -3.34 -23.29
CA ASP A 278 -4.63 -4.43 -24.00
C ASP A 278 -4.04 -5.43 -22.99
N ARG A 279 -3.61 -4.92 -21.83
CA ARG A 279 -3.03 -5.73 -20.77
C ARG A 279 -4.07 -6.31 -19.83
N LEU A 280 -5.06 -5.49 -19.47
CA LEU A 280 -6.07 -5.83 -18.47
C LEU A 280 -7.32 -6.49 -19.06
N GLY A 281 -7.55 -6.39 -20.38
CA GLY A 281 -8.80 -6.75 -21.03
C GLY A 281 -9.79 -5.58 -21.11
N SER A 282 -10.69 -5.61 -22.09
CA SER A 282 -11.57 -4.48 -22.42
C SER A 282 -12.76 -4.26 -21.48
N CYS A 283 -12.99 -5.13 -20.49
CA CYS A 283 -14.17 -5.11 -19.61
C CYS A 283 -13.83 -5.11 -18.11
N ASN A 284 -12.57 -4.87 -17.75
CA ASN A 284 -12.07 -4.98 -16.38
C ASN A 284 -11.99 -3.62 -15.66
N GLU A 285 -13.11 -2.89 -15.63
CA GLU A 285 -13.18 -1.55 -15.03
C GLU A 285 -13.57 -1.55 -13.54
N LYS A 286 -13.59 -2.72 -12.91
CA LYS A 286 -13.82 -2.88 -11.46
C LYS A 286 -12.68 -3.62 -10.77
N THR A 287 -11.55 -3.80 -11.46
CA THR A 287 -10.43 -4.57 -10.94
C THR A 287 -9.45 -3.67 -10.21
N LYS A 288 -9.07 -4.08 -9.00
CA LYS A 288 -7.89 -3.59 -8.32
C LYS A 288 -6.67 -4.37 -8.79
N ILE A 289 -5.63 -3.67 -9.20
CA ILE A 289 -4.39 -4.27 -9.67
C ILE A 289 -3.24 -3.76 -8.84
N VAL A 290 -2.33 -4.67 -8.47
CA VAL A 290 -1.07 -4.30 -7.84
C VAL A 290 -0.04 -4.12 -8.95
N ALA A 291 0.48 -2.91 -9.08
CA ALA A 291 1.50 -2.57 -10.05
C ALA A 291 2.78 -2.11 -9.33
N LYS A 292 3.92 -2.35 -9.97
CA LYS A 292 5.23 -1.96 -9.45
C LYS A 292 5.88 -1.00 -10.41
N LEU A 293 6.32 0.14 -9.89
CA LEU A 293 7.09 1.13 -10.63
C LEU A 293 8.58 0.81 -10.46
N THR A 294 9.28 0.67 -11.58
CA THR A 294 10.73 0.43 -11.63
C THR A 294 11.39 1.38 -12.62
N THR A 295 12.71 1.52 -12.53
CA THR A 295 13.50 2.20 -13.57
C THR A 295 13.70 1.28 -14.78
N LYS A 296 13.76 1.87 -15.98
CA LYS A 296 14.04 1.14 -17.21
C LYS A 296 15.40 0.46 -17.12
N GLY A 297 15.44 -0.83 -17.46
CA GLY A 297 16.65 -1.65 -17.42
C GLY A 297 16.86 -2.44 -16.13
N SER A 298 16.05 -2.22 -15.08
CA SER A 298 16.15 -3.01 -13.83
C SER A 298 15.58 -4.44 -13.94
N GLY A 299 15.04 -4.81 -15.11
CA GLY A 299 14.36 -6.09 -15.32
C GLY A 299 13.03 -6.20 -14.56
N PRO A 300 12.37 -7.37 -14.64
CA PRO A 300 11.13 -7.62 -13.92
C PRO A 300 11.36 -7.51 -12.41
N PRO A 301 10.46 -6.83 -11.67
CA PRO A 301 10.60 -6.69 -10.22
C PRO A 301 10.56 -8.06 -9.54
N ALA A 302 11.34 -8.19 -8.46
CA ALA A 302 11.35 -9.41 -7.66
C ALA A 302 9.94 -9.74 -7.15
N ARG A 303 9.61 -11.04 -7.17
CA ARG A 303 8.37 -11.54 -6.58
C ARG A 303 8.44 -11.31 -5.07
N GLU A 304 7.36 -10.77 -4.52
CA GLU A 304 7.25 -10.65 -3.06
C GLU A 304 7.26 -12.03 -2.40
N PRO A 305 7.89 -12.17 -1.23
CA PRO A 305 7.82 -13.41 -0.47
C PRO A 305 6.34 -13.70 -0.15
N ILE A 306 5.94 -14.95 -0.35
CA ILE A 306 4.55 -15.40 -0.14
C ILE A 306 4.14 -15.29 1.33
N VAL A 307 5.13 -15.29 2.23
CA VAL A 307 4.93 -15.24 3.68
C VAL A 307 5.41 -13.88 4.17
N SER A 308 4.58 -13.20 4.97
CA SER A 308 4.98 -11.94 5.60
C SER A 308 6.18 -12.16 6.52
N GLU A 309 6.94 -11.10 6.82
CA GLU A 309 8.09 -11.24 7.73
C GLU A 309 7.67 -11.66 9.13
N ALA A 310 6.52 -11.18 9.61
CA ALA A 310 5.98 -11.56 10.91
C ALA A 310 5.60 -13.04 10.97
N GLU A 311 4.92 -13.54 9.93
CA GLU A 311 4.59 -14.97 9.83
C GLU A 311 5.83 -15.83 9.63
N ARG A 312 6.81 -15.37 8.87
CA ARG A 312 8.10 -16.06 8.70
C ARG A 312 8.81 -16.18 10.04
N ASN A 313 8.87 -15.10 10.82
CA ASN A 313 9.48 -15.10 12.14
C ASN A 313 8.71 -16.01 13.11
N ALA A 314 7.37 -15.99 13.09
CA ALA A 314 6.54 -16.89 13.88
C ALA A 314 6.74 -18.37 13.49
N MET A 315 6.85 -18.63 12.19
CA MET A 315 7.12 -19.96 11.64
C MET A 315 8.51 -20.46 12.04
N THR A 316 9.54 -19.61 11.94
CA THR A 316 10.90 -19.93 12.40
C THR A 316 10.92 -20.18 13.91
N ALA A 317 10.25 -19.36 14.71
CA ALA A 317 10.13 -19.56 16.15
C ALA A 317 9.42 -20.87 16.51
N PHE A 318 8.34 -21.20 15.79
CA PHE A 318 7.62 -22.46 15.96
C PHE A 318 8.51 -23.67 15.61
N TYR A 319 9.23 -23.62 14.48
CA TYR A 319 10.14 -24.69 14.10
C TYR A 319 11.31 -24.84 15.06
N PHE A 320 11.87 -23.74 15.54
CA PHE A 320 12.95 -23.75 16.53
C PHE A 320 12.49 -24.39 17.84
N LYS A 321 11.33 -23.96 18.37
CA LYS A 321 10.74 -24.56 19.57
C LYS A 321 10.46 -26.05 19.38
N ARG A 322 9.89 -26.44 18.24
CA ARG A 322 9.62 -27.85 17.93
C ARG A 322 10.90 -28.67 17.77
N GLN A 323 11.96 -28.09 17.24
CA GLN A 323 13.27 -28.72 17.12
C GLN A 323 13.93 -28.90 18.48
N GLU A 324 13.81 -27.93 19.38
CA GLU A 324 14.24 -28.06 20.78
C GLU A 324 13.47 -29.13 21.53
N GLU A 325 12.14 -29.19 21.38
CA GLU A 325 11.29 -30.24 21.96
C GLU A 325 11.68 -31.62 21.44
N LEU A 326 11.87 -31.78 20.14
CA LEU A 326 12.31 -33.05 19.54
C LEU A 326 13.72 -33.44 19.98
N LYS A 327 14.64 -32.47 20.06
CA LYS A 327 15.99 -32.71 20.59
C LYS A 327 15.94 -33.16 22.04
N LYS A 328 15.11 -32.51 22.87
CA LYS A 328 14.89 -32.89 24.26
C LYS A 328 14.29 -34.28 24.38
N LEU A 329 13.30 -34.63 23.55
CA LEU A 329 12.76 -35.99 23.50
C LEU A 329 13.79 -37.03 23.07
N SER A 330 14.68 -36.71 22.13
CA SER A 330 15.75 -37.62 21.70
C SER A 330 16.86 -37.81 22.72
N GLN A 331 17.05 -36.82 23.59
CA GLN A 331 18.03 -36.84 24.68
C GLN A 331 17.43 -37.37 25.99
N ALA A 332 16.13 -37.65 26.01
CA ALA A 332 15.49 -38.21 27.19
C ALA A 332 15.86 -39.70 27.30
N ASP A 333 16.61 -40.05 28.34
CA ASP A 333 16.99 -41.43 28.64
C ASP A 333 15.81 -42.17 29.31
N GLU A 334 15.81 -43.51 29.28
CA GLU A 334 14.73 -44.35 29.84
C GLU A 334 14.44 -44.08 31.34
N ASP A 335 15.45 -43.58 32.06
CA ASP A 335 15.38 -43.24 33.48
C ASP A 335 14.81 -41.83 33.76
N ASP A 336 14.61 -40.97 32.76
CA ASP A 336 14.04 -39.62 32.96
C ASP A 336 12.60 -39.64 33.49
N TYR A 337 11.88 -40.75 33.27
CA TYR A 337 10.57 -41.01 33.84
C TYR A 337 10.60 -41.08 35.39
N LEU A 338 11.73 -41.47 36.01
CA LEU A 338 11.89 -41.50 37.47
C LEU A 338 11.90 -40.10 38.10
N ASN A 339 12.26 -39.08 37.33
CA ASN A 339 12.32 -37.67 37.76
C ASN A 339 11.07 -36.85 37.39
N SER A 340 10.07 -37.49 36.79
CA SER A 340 8.85 -36.84 36.34
C SER A 340 7.84 -36.60 37.49
N GLU A 341 7.01 -35.56 37.38
CA GLU A 341 6.08 -35.17 38.45
C GLU A 341 5.03 -36.23 38.79
N TRP A 342 4.67 -37.10 37.84
CA TRP A 342 3.72 -38.19 38.09
C TRP A 342 4.36 -39.36 38.84
N ALA A 343 5.70 -39.51 38.77
CA ALA A 343 6.46 -40.53 39.50
C ALA A 343 6.74 -40.14 40.96
N ASP A 344 6.47 -38.88 41.36
CA ASP A 344 6.66 -38.41 42.74
C ASP A 344 5.51 -38.92 43.63
N PRO A 345 5.73 -39.92 44.50
CA PRO A 345 4.69 -40.43 45.40
C PRO A 345 4.23 -39.39 46.43
N LYS A 346 4.93 -38.25 46.54
CA LYS A 346 4.60 -37.13 47.43
C LYS A 346 4.08 -35.90 46.68
N GLY A 347 3.89 -35.97 45.36
CA GLY A 347 3.43 -34.85 44.53
C GLY A 347 2.08 -34.29 44.98
N MET A 348 1.09 -35.16 45.22
CA MET A 348 -0.24 -34.74 45.70
C MET A 348 -0.17 -34.11 47.11
N LYS A 349 0.70 -34.63 47.98
CA LYS A 349 0.91 -34.10 49.33
C LYS A 349 1.52 -32.70 49.29
N ARG A 350 2.51 -32.47 48.42
CA ARG A 350 3.11 -31.13 48.20
C ARG A 350 2.10 -30.14 47.64
N ASN A 351 1.27 -30.58 46.69
CA ASN A 351 0.24 -29.76 46.07
C ASN A 351 -0.85 -29.32 47.08
N LEU A 352 -1.28 -30.24 47.96
CA LEU A 352 -2.20 -29.97 49.07
C LEU A 352 -1.59 -29.08 50.16
N GLN A 353 -0.27 -29.11 50.34
CA GLN A 353 0.46 -28.31 51.34
C GLN A 353 0.97 -26.98 50.76
N GLY A 354 0.73 -26.68 49.48
CA GLY A 354 1.20 -25.45 48.82
C GLY A 354 2.71 -25.39 48.60
N LEU A 355 3.43 -26.52 48.66
CA LEU A 355 4.89 -26.61 48.60
C LEU A 355 5.42 -26.92 47.18
N ASN A 356 4.77 -26.42 46.13
CA ASN A 356 5.12 -26.76 44.74
C ASN A 356 6.45 -26.14 44.28
N ASP A 357 6.82 -24.97 44.82
CA ASP A 357 7.97 -24.18 44.34
C ASP A 357 9.26 -24.36 45.16
N VAL A 358 9.26 -25.29 46.13
CA VAL A 358 10.43 -25.56 46.97
C VAL A 358 11.28 -26.66 46.33
N LYS A 359 12.13 -26.28 45.37
CA LYS A 359 13.28 -27.13 44.99
C LYS A 359 14.39 -26.92 46.02
N ALA A 360 14.67 -27.94 46.82
CA ALA A 360 15.80 -27.91 47.74
C ALA A 360 17.10 -27.72 46.93
N PRO A 361 17.93 -26.71 47.24
CA PRO A 361 19.19 -26.53 46.55
C PRO A 361 20.14 -27.64 47.01
N GLY A 362 20.53 -28.56 46.11
CA GLY A 362 21.65 -29.46 46.40
C GLY A 362 21.61 -30.88 45.83
N PHE A 363 20.52 -31.35 45.22
CA PHE A 363 20.56 -32.65 44.54
C PHE A 363 20.69 -32.45 43.04
N ARG A 364 21.93 -32.55 42.55
CA ARG A 364 22.25 -32.83 41.15
C ARG A 364 22.33 -34.35 41.00
N PHE A 365 21.45 -34.92 40.19
CA PHE A 365 21.78 -36.08 39.37
C PHE A 365 21.51 -35.67 37.94
#